data_AF-A0A4S4FRA8-F1
#
_entry.id   AF-A0A4S4FRA8-F1
#
_cell.length_a   1.000
_cell.length_b   1.000
_cell.length_c   1.000
_cell.angle_alpha   90.00
_cell.angle_beta   90.00
_cell.angle_gamma   90.00
#
_symmetry.space_group_name_H-M   'P 1'
#
loop_
_entity.id
_entity.type
_entity.pdbx_description
1 polymer ?
#
loop_
_entity_poly.entity_id
_entity_poly.type
_entity_poly.pdbx_seq_one_letter_code
_entity_poly.pdbx_strand_id
1 'polypeptide(L)'
;MDLHEAYERARTDPGFLRAFATLYRGAHQPLDALLWAAHPEQPGPSGAPAPWADRRSLEEAAYSEGSDAARREAALRQLDTLDGEAAAERDRVQAAIASAEDGEAGSSVDPGLDEIEDSARSERASEQPAGDLSRPALRSRRRLGIAAAAVLLVGVGVGWLGSNLADGSLTRGIGAAAPAPGASLAADIDDLFDRPQRASDVPTSVIFAQIGGISDIDVDSARALDLGLNGEAVLNHAYIAKANEGDVCVFLTHDDGRIARSCATPGQFAVAGLSISWTTTENFREGRPPEPSAVGISIGPDGSIVPVVTRYFYLGGSVTDEDGLPHTTESPTPAP
;
A
#
# COMPACT_ATOMS: atom_id res chain seq x y z
N MET A 1 2.92 6.52 17.10
CA MET A 1 3.96 5.73 17.81
C MET A 1 4.46 4.58 16.94
N ASP A 2 5.75 4.21 17.02
CA ASP A 2 6.24 3.00 16.34
C ASP A 2 5.88 1.71 17.12
N LEU A 3 6.02 0.53 16.51
CA LEU A 3 5.61 -0.75 17.13
C LEU A 3 6.44 -1.13 18.35
N HIS A 4 7.73 -0.80 18.36
CA HIS A 4 8.62 -1.09 19.50
C HIS A 4 8.30 -0.17 20.68
N GLU A 5 8.08 1.12 20.43
CA GLU A 5 7.62 2.10 21.40
C GLU A 5 6.26 1.71 21.99
N ALA A 6 5.31 1.25 21.17
CA ALA A 6 4.00 0.77 21.64
C ALA A 6 4.12 -0.42 22.59
N TYR A 7 5.02 -1.36 22.30
CA TYR A 7 5.30 -2.50 23.17
C TYR A 7 5.94 -2.06 24.50
N GLU A 8 7.00 -1.25 24.46
CA GLU A 8 7.67 -0.77 25.69
C GLU A 8 6.74 0.12 26.54
N ARG A 9 5.88 0.91 25.90
CA ARG A 9 4.82 1.66 26.59
C ARG A 9 3.83 0.71 27.26
N ALA A 10 3.31 -0.29 26.56
CA ALA A 10 2.38 -1.26 27.16
C ALA A 10 2.95 -2.03 28.36
N ARG A 11 4.28 -2.20 28.43
CA ARG A 11 4.93 -2.82 29.60
C ARG A 11 5.00 -1.91 30.82
N THR A 12 5.04 -0.60 30.61
CA THR A 12 5.28 0.40 31.67
C THR A 12 4.03 1.20 32.03
N ASP A 13 3.03 1.22 31.16
CA ASP A 13 1.76 1.93 31.30
C ASP A 13 0.56 0.95 31.26
N PRO A 14 0.05 0.53 32.44
CA PRO A 14 -1.14 -0.33 32.52
C PRO A 14 -2.44 0.33 32.04
N GLY A 15 -2.47 1.66 31.90
CA GLY A 15 -3.58 2.38 31.30
C GLY A 15 -3.64 2.11 29.80
N PHE A 16 -2.52 2.36 29.11
CA PHE A 16 -2.37 2.09 27.68
C PHE A 16 -2.66 0.64 27.33
N LEU A 17 -2.09 -0.33 28.05
CA LEU A 17 -2.33 -1.75 27.77
C LEU A 17 -3.82 -2.14 27.90
N ARG A 18 -4.56 -1.57 28.87
CA ARG A 18 -6.01 -1.81 29.00
C ARG A 18 -6.81 -1.18 27.85
N ALA A 19 -6.45 0.03 27.44
CA ALA A 19 -7.07 0.69 26.29
C ALA A 19 -6.86 -0.14 25.01
N PHE A 20 -5.60 -0.51 24.73
CA PHE A 20 -5.23 -1.37 23.61
C PHE A 20 -5.99 -2.70 23.65
N ALA A 21 -5.99 -3.41 24.79
CA ALA A 21 -6.67 -4.70 24.94
C ALA A 21 -8.20 -4.62 24.69
N THR A 22 -8.83 -3.47 24.94
CA THR A 22 -10.26 -3.27 24.69
C THR A 22 -10.57 -3.07 23.21
N LEU A 23 -9.64 -2.47 22.47
CA LEU A 23 -9.77 -2.11 21.06
C LEU A 23 -9.27 -3.22 20.12
N TYR A 24 -8.26 -3.97 20.55
CA TYR A 24 -7.66 -5.05 19.79
C TYR A 24 -8.65 -6.19 19.52
N ARG A 25 -8.76 -6.59 18.25
CA ARG A 25 -9.70 -7.60 17.73
C ARG A 25 -9.02 -8.89 17.25
N GLY A 26 -7.72 -9.04 17.47
CA GLY A 26 -7.01 -10.26 17.10
C GLY A 26 -7.24 -11.40 18.08
N ALA A 27 -6.69 -12.58 17.75
CA ALA A 27 -6.91 -13.81 18.52
C ALA A 27 -5.88 -14.03 19.64
N HIS A 28 -4.83 -13.21 19.70
CA HIS A 28 -3.70 -13.43 20.59
C HIS A 28 -3.82 -12.63 21.89
N GLN A 29 -2.95 -12.90 22.86
CA GLN A 29 -2.88 -12.06 24.06
C GLN A 29 -2.37 -10.66 23.65
N PRO A 30 -2.93 -9.56 24.17
CA PRO A 30 -2.60 -8.22 23.71
C PRO A 30 -1.10 -7.88 23.78
N LEU A 31 -0.42 -8.30 24.85
CA LEU A 31 1.02 -8.03 25.02
C LEU A 31 1.88 -8.91 24.11
N ASP A 32 1.46 -10.15 23.83
CA ASP A 32 2.14 -11.02 22.85
C ASP A 32 1.99 -10.46 21.43
N ALA A 33 0.78 -9.99 21.06
CA ALA A 33 0.51 -9.40 19.75
C ALA A 33 1.36 -8.15 19.49
N LEU A 34 1.48 -7.27 20.49
CA LEU A 34 2.38 -6.10 20.43
C LEU A 34 3.85 -6.52 20.27
N LEU A 35 4.30 -7.52 21.05
CA LEU A 35 5.67 -8.02 20.90
C LEU A 35 5.90 -8.54 19.48
N TRP A 36 5.03 -9.41 18.97
CA TRP A 36 5.24 -10.04 17.67
C TRP A 36 5.14 -9.08 16.49
N ALA A 37 4.36 -7.99 16.62
CA ALA A 37 4.36 -6.93 15.62
C ALA A 37 5.76 -6.27 15.49
N ALA A 38 6.49 -6.11 16.60
CA ALA A 38 7.84 -5.56 16.62
C ALA A 38 8.95 -6.62 16.43
N HIS A 39 8.72 -7.85 16.89
CA HIS A 39 9.69 -8.94 16.98
C HIS A 39 9.03 -10.28 16.59
N PRO A 40 8.84 -10.54 15.29
CA PRO A 40 7.97 -11.62 14.79
C PRO A 40 8.41 -13.04 15.17
N GLU A 41 9.69 -13.24 15.48
CA GLU A 41 10.26 -14.55 15.77
C GLU A 41 10.42 -14.82 17.28
N GLN A 42 10.19 -13.82 18.14
CA GLN A 42 10.41 -13.96 19.58
C GLN A 42 9.19 -14.59 20.26
N PRO A 43 9.37 -15.56 21.18
CA PRO A 43 8.29 -16.05 22.02
C PRO A 43 7.60 -14.90 22.78
N GLY A 44 6.27 -14.97 22.89
CA GLY A 44 5.47 -13.97 23.59
C GLY A 44 5.79 -13.91 25.10
N PRO A 45 5.55 -12.79 25.79
CA PRO A 45 5.70 -12.72 27.25
C PRO A 45 4.83 -13.73 28.02
N SER A 46 3.75 -14.24 27.43
CA SER A 46 2.95 -15.33 27.99
C SER A 46 3.62 -16.71 27.91
N GLY A 47 4.71 -16.84 27.15
CA GLY A 47 5.34 -18.10 26.77
C GLY A 47 4.76 -18.74 25.49
N ALA A 48 3.76 -18.13 24.86
CA ALA A 48 3.23 -18.59 23.58
C ALA A 48 4.31 -18.52 22.47
N PRO A 49 4.40 -19.52 21.58
CA PRO A 49 5.28 -19.44 20.41
C PRO A 49 4.80 -18.33 19.47
N ALA A 50 5.73 -17.67 18.80
CA ALA A 50 5.40 -16.67 17.81
C ALA A 50 4.70 -17.31 16.60
N PRO A 51 3.72 -16.65 15.96
CA PRO A 51 3.08 -17.17 14.75
C PRO A 51 4.10 -17.53 13.66
N TRP A 52 5.17 -16.74 13.54
CA TRP A 52 6.24 -16.96 12.54
C TRP A 52 7.31 -17.97 12.96
N ALA A 53 7.19 -18.61 14.12
CA ALA A 53 8.20 -19.58 14.58
C ALA A 53 8.43 -20.71 13.56
N ASP A 54 7.40 -21.09 12.81
CA ASP A 54 7.47 -22.17 11.82
C ASP A 54 8.00 -21.70 10.45
N ARG A 55 8.09 -20.38 10.19
CA ARG A 55 8.43 -19.81 8.87
C ARG A 55 9.72 -20.40 8.30
N ARG A 56 10.78 -20.42 9.11
CA ARG A 56 12.09 -20.95 8.69
C ARG A 56 12.01 -22.43 8.27
N SER A 57 11.23 -23.23 9.00
CA SER A 57 11.04 -24.64 8.67
C SER A 57 10.27 -24.84 7.36
N LEU A 58 9.30 -23.95 7.09
CA LEU A 58 8.53 -23.94 5.85
C LEU A 58 9.38 -23.48 4.67
N GLU A 59 10.21 -22.44 4.84
CA GLU A 59 11.16 -21.99 3.83
C GLU A 59 12.18 -23.09 3.50
N GLU A 60 12.73 -23.76 4.50
CA GLU A 60 13.60 -24.92 4.27
C GLU A 60 12.87 -26.04 3.53
N ALA A 61 11.63 -26.35 3.88
CA ALA A 61 10.82 -27.35 3.17
C ALA A 61 10.49 -26.95 1.72
N ALA A 62 10.30 -25.65 1.45
CA ALA A 62 10.00 -25.13 0.12
C ALA A 62 11.25 -25.08 -0.78
N TYR A 63 12.40 -24.70 -0.23
CA TYR A 63 13.58 -24.34 -1.01
C TYR A 63 14.77 -25.29 -0.85
N SER A 64 14.68 -26.34 -0.03
CA SER A 64 15.75 -27.34 0.08
C SER A 64 15.95 -28.14 -1.21
N GLU A 65 17.22 -28.40 -1.52
CA GLU A 65 17.60 -29.30 -2.60
C GLU A 65 17.13 -30.72 -2.25
N GLY A 66 16.33 -31.32 -3.15
CA GLY A 66 15.75 -32.64 -2.93
C GLY A 66 14.39 -32.66 -2.24
N SER A 67 13.75 -31.51 -1.97
CA SER A 67 12.34 -31.52 -1.59
C SER A 67 11.50 -32.11 -2.74
N ASP A 68 10.62 -33.06 -2.43
CA ASP A 68 9.64 -33.51 -3.41
C ASP A 68 8.65 -32.38 -3.75
N ALA A 69 8.07 -32.42 -4.94
CA ALA A 69 7.22 -31.36 -5.44
C ALA A 69 5.96 -31.14 -4.57
N ALA A 70 5.37 -32.21 -4.02
CA ALA A 70 4.17 -32.10 -3.20
C ALA A 70 4.46 -31.44 -1.86
N ARG A 71 5.59 -31.78 -1.22
CA ARG A 71 6.06 -31.13 0.01
C ARG A 71 6.38 -29.65 -0.22
N ARG A 72 7.05 -29.31 -1.34
CA ARG A 72 7.33 -27.92 -1.71
C ARG A 72 6.05 -27.10 -1.86
N GLU A 73 5.10 -27.62 -2.63
CA GLU A 73 3.83 -26.94 -2.89
C GLU A 73 3.01 -26.75 -1.61
N ALA A 74 3.00 -27.75 -0.72
CA ALA A 74 2.36 -27.64 0.59
C ALA A 74 3.03 -26.56 1.47
N ALA A 75 4.36 -26.52 1.51
CA ALA A 75 5.11 -25.52 2.26
C ALA A 75 4.86 -24.09 1.73
N LEU A 76 4.83 -23.91 0.41
CA LEU A 76 4.53 -22.62 -0.22
C LEU A 76 3.11 -22.12 0.13
N ARG A 77 2.10 -23.00 0.11
CA ARG A 77 0.73 -22.64 0.55
C ARG A 77 0.68 -22.23 2.03
N GLN A 78 1.43 -22.93 2.87
CA GLN A 78 1.50 -22.61 4.29
C GLN A 78 2.22 -21.29 4.55
N LEU A 79 3.28 -20.97 3.80
CA LEU A 79 3.94 -19.67 3.84
C LEU A 79 2.97 -18.54 3.41
N ASP A 80 2.23 -18.73 2.32
CA ASP A 80 1.24 -17.75 1.85
C ASP A 80 0.14 -17.51 2.89
N THR A 81 -0.36 -18.59 3.51
CA THR A 81 -1.34 -18.49 4.61
C THR A 81 -0.75 -17.73 5.80
N LEU A 82 0.47 -18.08 6.21
CA LEU A 82 1.17 -17.43 7.32
C LEU A 82 1.41 -15.95 7.06
N ASP A 83 1.80 -15.57 5.84
CA ASP A 83 2.01 -14.18 5.43
C ASP A 83 0.69 -13.37 5.41
N GLY A 84 -0.42 -13.99 5.01
CA GLY A 84 -1.75 -13.39 5.08
C GLY A 84 -2.22 -13.16 6.53
N GLU A 85 -2.07 -14.16 7.40
CA GLU A 85 -2.41 -14.04 8.83
C GLU A 85 -1.55 -12.97 9.52
N ALA A 86 -0.26 -12.96 9.21
CA ALA A 86 0.73 -11.99 9.65
C ALA A 86 0.36 -10.55 9.29
N ALA A 87 -0.03 -10.30 8.04
CA ALA A 87 -0.44 -8.99 7.58
C ALA A 87 -1.71 -8.52 8.29
N ALA A 88 -2.75 -9.37 8.30
CA ALA A 88 -4.02 -9.05 8.95
C ALA A 88 -3.84 -8.77 10.46
N GLU A 89 -2.92 -9.48 11.11
CA GLU A 89 -2.61 -9.28 12.51
C GLU A 89 -1.89 -7.95 12.78
N ARG A 90 -0.92 -7.59 11.93
CA ARG A 90 -0.26 -6.27 12.00
C ARG A 90 -1.26 -5.13 11.83
N ASP A 91 -2.20 -5.23 10.90
CA ASP A 91 -3.23 -4.22 10.69
C ASP A 91 -4.13 -4.04 11.94
N ARG A 92 -4.54 -5.15 12.57
CA ARG A 92 -5.32 -5.11 13.82
C ARG A 92 -4.54 -4.46 14.97
N VAL A 93 -3.24 -4.76 15.10
CA VAL A 93 -2.38 -4.16 16.11
C VAL A 93 -2.24 -2.66 15.86
N GLN A 94 -1.95 -2.24 14.63
CA GLN A 94 -1.81 -0.83 14.28
C GLN A 94 -3.10 -0.03 14.49
N ALA A 95 -4.24 -0.56 14.06
CA ALA A 95 -5.55 0.07 14.28
C ALA A 95 -5.88 0.23 15.78
N ALA A 96 -5.54 -0.77 16.60
CA ALA A 96 -5.75 -0.71 18.04
C ALA A 96 -4.79 0.26 18.74
N ILE A 97 -3.54 0.39 18.27
CA ILE A 97 -2.57 1.39 18.77
C ILE A 97 -3.11 2.80 18.49
N ALA A 98 -3.45 3.11 17.24
CA ALA A 98 -3.94 4.44 16.87
C ALA A 98 -5.20 4.83 17.67
N SER A 99 -6.14 3.89 17.81
CA SER A 99 -7.36 4.12 18.59
C SER A 99 -7.09 4.31 20.10
N ALA A 100 -6.07 3.64 20.65
CA ALA A 100 -5.68 3.79 22.05
C ALA A 100 -5.02 5.15 22.31
N GLU A 101 -4.19 5.63 21.38
CA GLU A 101 -3.59 6.98 21.43
C GLU A 101 -4.67 8.09 21.41
N ASP A 102 -5.66 7.97 20.52
CA ASP A 102 -6.74 8.95 20.41
C ASP A 102 -7.63 9.01 21.67
N GLY A 103 -7.87 7.86 22.31
CA GLY A 103 -8.67 7.77 23.54
C GLY A 103 -8.06 8.50 24.74
N GLU A 104 -6.72 8.57 24.82
CA GLU A 104 -6.02 9.29 25.89
C GLU A 104 -6.09 10.80 25.70
N ALA A 105 -6.02 11.28 24.45
CA ALA A 105 -6.18 12.69 24.15
C ALA A 105 -7.56 13.21 24.58
N GLY A 106 -8.62 12.40 24.39
CA GLY A 106 -9.99 12.74 24.78
C GLY A 106 -10.29 12.69 26.28
N SER A 107 -9.49 11.96 27.07
CA SER A 107 -9.70 11.81 28.52
C SER A 107 -8.97 12.87 29.37
N SER A 108 -8.27 13.80 28.73
CA SER A 108 -7.63 14.95 29.38
C SER A 108 -8.61 16.09 29.70
N VAL A 109 -9.90 15.77 29.90
CA VAL A 109 -10.85 16.69 30.52
C VAL A 109 -10.34 16.99 31.92
N ASP A 110 -9.70 18.14 32.04
CA ASP A 110 -9.28 18.80 33.26
C ASP A 110 -10.40 18.62 34.30
N PRO A 111 -10.15 17.95 35.44
CA PRO A 111 -11.06 17.99 36.56
C PRO A 111 -10.96 19.39 37.15
N GLY A 112 -11.51 20.37 36.43
CA GLY A 112 -11.87 21.68 36.92
C GLY A 112 -12.84 21.46 38.07
N LEU A 113 -12.26 21.39 39.27
CA LEU A 113 -12.59 22.25 40.41
C LEU A 113 -13.86 23.08 40.22
N ASP A 114 -15.02 22.44 40.19
CA ASP A 114 -16.22 22.98 40.81
C ASP A 114 -16.48 22.15 42.07
N GLU A 115 -15.70 22.51 43.08
CA GLU A 115 -16.20 22.88 44.41
C GLU A 115 -17.73 22.71 44.57
N ILE A 116 -18.18 21.50 44.88
CA ILE A 116 -19.42 21.32 45.63
C ILE A 116 -19.02 21.14 47.08
N GLU A 117 -18.87 22.29 47.74
CA GLU A 117 -19.02 22.39 49.18
C GLU A 117 -20.27 21.63 49.64
N ASP A 118 -20.03 20.75 50.61
CA ASP A 118 -20.85 20.57 51.80
C ASP A 118 -22.37 20.59 51.62
N SER A 119 -22.95 19.39 51.54
CA SER A 119 -24.26 19.16 52.13
C SER A 119 -24.33 17.76 52.73
N ALA A 120 -24.05 17.75 54.03
CA ALA A 120 -24.31 16.69 54.96
C ALA A 120 -25.69 16.00 54.77
N ARG A 121 -25.71 14.74 55.22
CA ARG A 121 -26.84 14.06 55.88
C ARG A 121 -28.03 13.64 55.00
N SER A 122 -28.06 12.36 54.66
CA SER A 122 -29.12 11.47 55.17
C SER A 122 -28.83 10.01 54.86
N GLU A 123 -28.65 9.23 55.92
CA GLU A 123 -29.07 7.84 55.97
C GLU A 123 -30.51 7.72 55.45
N ARG A 124 -30.75 6.81 54.52
CA ARG A 124 -31.82 5.81 54.67
C ARG A 124 -31.67 4.70 53.65
N ALA A 125 -31.66 3.50 54.22
CA ALA A 125 -31.90 2.24 53.54
C ALA A 125 -33.14 2.31 52.63
N SER A 126 -33.02 1.70 51.46
CA SER A 126 -34.12 0.99 50.83
C SER A 126 -33.54 -0.12 49.96
N GLU A 127 -33.76 -1.32 50.45
CA GLU A 127 -33.80 -2.56 49.68
C GLU A 127 -34.68 -2.44 48.43
N GLN A 128 -34.47 -3.41 47.52
CA GLN A 128 -35.45 -4.03 46.62
C GLN A 128 -35.44 -3.53 45.15
N PRO A 129 -35.86 -4.37 44.17
CA PRO A 129 -35.43 -5.73 43.85
C PRO A 129 -34.96 -5.87 42.38
N ALA A 130 -34.49 -7.07 42.05
CA ALA A 130 -34.19 -7.54 40.70
C ALA A 130 -35.32 -7.30 39.69
N GLY A 131 -35.00 -6.60 38.61
CA GLY A 131 -35.84 -6.43 37.42
C GLY A 131 -35.19 -7.10 36.21
N ASP A 132 -35.69 -8.29 35.90
CA ASP A 132 -35.49 -9.03 34.65
C ASP A 132 -36.22 -8.31 33.50
N LEU A 133 -35.50 -7.81 32.50
CA LEU A 133 -36.09 -7.26 31.27
C LEU A 133 -35.27 -7.66 30.03
N SER A 134 -35.59 -8.84 29.52
CA SER A 134 -36.08 -9.05 28.14
C SER A 134 -35.36 -8.33 26.99
N ARG A 135 -34.56 -9.11 26.25
CA ARG A 135 -34.12 -8.83 24.87
C ARG A 135 -35.30 -8.74 23.91
N PRO A 136 -35.38 -7.69 23.06
CA PRO A 136 -36.14 -7.77 21.82
C PRO A 136 -35.26 -8.27 20.67
N ALA A 137 -35.63 -9.43 20.12
CA ALA A 137 -35.29 -9.86 18.77
C ALA A 137 -36.12 -9.09 17.72
N LEU A 138 -35.75 -9.24 16.43
CA LEU A 138 -36.39 -8.75 15.19
C LEU A 138 -35.77 -7.44 14.66
N ARG A 139 -35.46 -7.26 13.37
CA ARG A 139 -36.04 -7.85 12.16
C ARG A 139 -35.13 -7.53 10.96
N SER A 140 -34.85 -8.53 10.12
CA SER A 140 -34.29 -8.37 8.79
C SER A 140 -35.21 -7.53 7.89
N ARG A 141 -34.66 -6.56 7.15
CA ARG A 141 -35.33 -5.98 5.98
C ARG A 141 -34.44 -6.09 4.75
N ARG A 142 -34.68 -7.15 3.97
CA ARG A 142 -34.38 -7.20 2.54
C ARG A 142 -35.16 -6.09 1.84
N ARG A 143 -34.51 -5.34 0.95
CA ARG A 143 -35.18 -4.60 -0.13
C ARG A 143 -34.48 -4.93 -1.45
N LEU A 144 -35.24 -5.64 -2.28
CA LEU A 144 -35.06 -5.83 -3.72
C LEU A 144 -35.63 -4.59 -4.44
N GLY A 145 -35.09 -4.25 -5.62
CA GLY A 145 -35.72 -3.35 -6.60
C GLY A 145 -34.70 -2.50 -7.37
N ILE A 146 -34.18 -2.91 -8.54
CA ILE A 146 -34.74 -2.92 -9.91
C ILE A 146 -34.23 -1.74 -10.77
N ALA A 147 -33.53 -2.13 -11.85
CA ALA A 147 -33.50 -1.64 -13.24
C ALA A 147 -33.09 -0.20 -13.66
N ALA A 148 -32.05 -0.17 -14.48
CA ALA A 148 -31.94 0.33 -15.86
C ALA A 148 -32.55 1.69 -16.26
N ALA A 149 -31.73 2.59 -16.83
CA ALA A 149 -31.66 2.85 -18.28
C ALA A 149 -30.81 4.12 -18.58
N ALA A 150 -30.16 4.09 -19.74
CA ALA A 150 -29.18 5.04 -20.28
C ALA A 150 -29.77 6.38 -20.75
N VAL A 151 -28.93 7.44 -20.79
CA VAL A 151 -28.94 8.47 -21.85
C VAL A 151 -27.53 9.06 -22.03
N LEU A 152 -27.03 8.99 -23.28
CA LEU A 152 -25.90 9.70 -23.88
C LEU A 152 -26.11 11.21 -23.90
N LEU A 153 -25.06 12.01 -23.66
CA LEU A 153 -24.86 13.27 -24.37
C LEU A 153 -23.37 13.64 -24.49
N VAL A 154 -22.98 13.91 -25.73
CA VAL A 154 -21.67 14.39 -26.19
C VAL A 154 -21.49 15.87 -25.85
N GLY A 155 -20.32 16.23 -25.33
CA GLY A 155 -19.88 17.61 -25.18
C GLY A 155 -18.37 17.70 -25.28
N VAL A 156 -17.87 17.99 -26.49
CA VAL A 156 -16.47 18.32 -26.76
C VAL A 156 -16.16 19.66 -26.10
N GLY A 157 -15.29 19.65 -25.09
CA GLY A 157 -14.72 20.82 -24.44
C GLY A 157 -13.22 20.68 -24.36
N VAL A 158 -12.51 21.33 -25.30
CA VAL A 158 -11.06 21.54 -25.24
C VAL A 158 -10.78 22.47 -24.06
N GLY A 159 -9.97 22.03 -23.09
CA GLY A 159 -9.45 22.93 -22.08
C GLY A 159 -8.91 22.27 -20.83
N TRP A 160 -7.59 22.39 -20.67
CA TRP A 160 -6.85 22.65 -19.42
C TRP A 160 -5.95 21.57 -18.81
N LEU A 161 -4.69 21.99 -18.71
CA LEU A 161 -3.59 21.51 -17.90
C LEU A 161 -3.88 21.76 -16.41
N GLY A 162 -3.45 20.84 -15.56
CA GLY A 162 -3.37 21.07 -14.13
C GLY A 162 -3.01 19.83 -13.33
N SER A 163 -1.80 19.30 -13.50
CA SER A 163 -1.21 18.39 -12.51
C SER A 163 -0.27 19.18 -11.60
N ASN A 164 -0.62 19.19 -10.31
CA ASN A 164 0.24 19.65 -9.23
C ASN A 164 1.47 18.75 -9.15
N LEU A 165 2.66 19.35 -9.25
CA LEU A 165 3.94 18.70 -9.02
C LEU A 165 4.41 19.12 -7.62
N ALA A 166 4.54 18.14 -6.72
CA ALA A 166 5.53 18.20 -5.66
C ALA A 166 6.89 17.82 -6.28
N ASP A 167 7.94 18.51 -5.85
CA ASP A 167 9.25 18.59 -6.52
C ASP A 167 9.85 17.26 -7.00
N GLY A 168 9.77 17.06 -8.32
CA GLY A 168 10.45 16.03 -9.08
C GLY A 168 10.19 16.30 -10.56
N SER A 169 11.23 16.57 -11.35
CA SER A 169 11.12 16.87 -12.77
C SER A 169 10.60 15.66 -13.55
N LEU A 170 9.29 15.55 -13.75
CA LEU A 170 8.67 14.57 -14.63
C LEU A 170 8.58 15.13 -16.05
N THR A 171 9.43 14.67 -16.95
CA THR A 171 9.32 14.96 -18.39
C THR A 171 8.27 14.00 -19.00
N ARG A 172 7.13 14.55 -19.44
CA ARG A 172 6.12 13.79 -20.19
C ARG A 172 6.60 13.60 -21.64
N GLY A 173 7.28 12.48 -21.90
CA GLY A 173 7.69 12.10 -23.25
C GLY A 173 6.55 11.38 -24.00
N ILE A 174 6.06 11.96 -25.09
CA ILE A 174 5.23 11.24 -26.07
C ILE A 174 6.21 10.43 -26.94
N GLY A 175 6.50 9.20 -26.53
CA GLY A 175 7.48 8.32 -27.20
C GLY A 175 6.97 7.76 -28.54
N ALA A 176 7.87 7.73 -29.53
CA ALA A 176 7.64 7.13 -30.84
C ALA A 176 7.49 5.60 -30.75
N ALA A 177 6.65 5.02 -31.62
CA ALA A 177 6.23 3.62 -31.59
C ALA A 177 7.41 2.62 -31.66
N ALA A 178 7.54 1.78 -30.63
CA ALA A 178 8.47 0.64 -30.54
C ALA A 178 7.88 -0.62 -31.22
N PRO A 179 8.70 -1.58 -31.68
CA PRO A 179 8.24 -2.74 -32.46
C PRO A 179 7.54 -3.79 -31.60
N ALA A 180 6.53 -4.45 -32.19
CA ALA A 180 5.65 -5.42 -31.51
C ALA A 180 6.35 -6.76 -31.18
N PRO A 181 6.19 -7.26 -29.94
CA PRO A 181 5.83 -8.68 -29.79
C PRO A 181 4.95 -9.03 -28.57
N GLY A 182 4.11 -10.06 -28.75
CA GLY A 182 3.83 -11.10 -27.75
C GLY A 182 2.77 -10.83 -26.66
N ALA A 183 1.65 -11.56 -26.77
CA ALA A 183 0.56 -11.73 -25.79
C ALA A 183 -0.19 -10.45 -25.37
N SER A 184 -1.38 -10.28 -25.96
CA SER A 184 -2.30 -9.17 -25.75
C SER A 184 -2.83 -9.10 -24.31
N LEU A 185 -2.33 -8.17 -23.49
CA LEU A 185 -3.02 -7.75 -22.26
C LEU A 185 -4.24 -6.86 -22.58
N ALA A 186 -4.29 -6.25 -23.77
CA ALA A 186 -5.36 -5.33 -24.14
C ALA A 186 -6.62 -5.97 -24.69
N ALA A 187 -6.68 -7.30 -24.82
CA ALA A 187 -7.93 -7.93 -25.22
C ALA A 187 -9.05 -7.64 -24.21
N ASP A 188 -8.70 -7.37 -22.94
CA ASP A 188 -9.54 -6.56 -22.07
C ASP A 188 -8.70 -6.06 -20.88
N ILE A 189 -8.43 -4.76 -20.78
CA ILE A 189 -7.83 -4.24 -19.54
C ILE A 189 -8.78 -4.45 -18.36
N ASP A 190 -10.08 -4.58 -18.63
CA ASP A 190 -11.05 -5.00 -17.62
C ASP A 190 -10.80 -6.45 -17.16
N ASP A 191 -10.42 -7.38 -18.03
CA ASP A 191 -10.04 -8.76 -17.64
C ASP A 191 -8.84 -8.77 -16.68
N LEU A 192 -7.88 -7.85 -16.87
CA LEU A 192 -6.75 -7.69 -15.94
C LEU A 192 -7.23 -7.30 -14.54
N PHE A 193 -8.27 -6.48 -14.45
CA PHE A 193 -8.85 -6.02 -13.19
C PHE A 193 -9.92 -6.99 -12.63
N ASP A 194 -10.49 -7.86 -13.46
CA ASP A 194 -11.44 -8.90 -13.03
C ASP A 194 -10.74 -10.14 -12.45
N ARG A 195 -9.44 -10.32 -12.73
CA ARG A 195 -8.66 -11.41 -12.11
C ARG A 195 -8.59 -11.23 -10.58
N PRO A 196 -8.68 -12.29 -9.78
CA PRO A 196 -8.47 -12.20 -8.33
C PRO A 196 -7.09 -11.60 -8.00
N GLN A 197 -7.05 -10.64 -7.07
CA GLN A 197 -5.78 -10.09 -6.57
C GLN A 197 -4.94 -11.17 -5.90
N ARG A 198 -3.64 -11.16 -6.18
CA ARG A 198 -2.62 -11.94 -5.47
C ARG A 198 -2.02 -11.11 -4.34
N ALA A 199 -1.33 -11.75 -3.40
CA ALA A 199 -0.58 -11.04 -2.36
C ALA A 199 0.42 -10.02 -2.95
N SER A 200 1.02 -10.32 -4.11
CA SER A 200 1.93 -9.39 -4.81
C SER A 200 1.23 -8.20 -5.47
N ASP A 201 -0.09 -8.28 -5.75
CA ASP A 201 -0.86 -7.20 -6.36
C ASP A 201 -1.20 -6.07 -5.38
N VAL A 202 -1.01 -6.34 -4.08
CA VAL A 202 -1.28 -5.44 -2.97
C VAL A 202 0.04 -4.77 -2.59
N PRO A 203 0.26 -3.47 -2.89
CA PRO A 203 1.41 -2.72 -2.40
C PRO A 203 1.65 -2.92 -0.90
N THR A 204 2.87 -2.74 -0.41
CA THR A 204 3.11 -2.78 1.05
C THR A 204 2.42 -1.60 1.74
N SER A 205 2.11 -1.73 3.04
CA SER A 205 1.36 -0.70 3.80
C SER A 205 2.00 0.69 3.77
N VAL A 206 3.32 0.79 3.67
CA VAL A 206 4.05 2.06 3.51
C VAL A 206 3.75 2.71 2.15
N ILE A 207 3.76 1.92 1.08
CA ILE A 207 3.40 2.37 -0.26
C ILE A 207 1.89 2.71 -0.31
N PHE A 208 1.04 1.95 0.39
CA PHE A 208 -0.40 2.26 0.51
C PHE A 208 -0.70 3.52 1.30
N ALA A 209 0.08 3.89 2.32
CA ALA A 209 -0.14 5.17 3.00
C ALA A 209 0.10 6.35 2.03
N GLN A 210 1.02 6.17 1.07
CA GLN A 210 1.37 7.17 0.08
C GLN A 210 0.46 7.16 -1.16
N ILE A 211 0.11 5.97 -1.67
CA ILE A 211 -0.88 5.79 -2.75
C ILE A 211 -2.30 6.07 -2.23
N GLY A 212 -2.63 5.65 -1.00
CA GLY A 212 -3.92 5.88 -0.35
C GLY A 212 -4.12 7.31 0.13
N GLY A 213 -3.04 8.10 0.25
CA GLY A 213 -3.12 9.56 0.29
C GLY A 213 -3.66 10.16 -1.02
N ILE A 214 -3.65 9.38 -2.10
CA ILE A 214 -4.30 9.68 -3.37
C ILE A 214 -5.71 9.09 -3.30
N SER A 215 -6.63 9.88 -2.75
CA SER A 215 -8.03 9.47 -2.47
C SER A 215 -8.85 9.06 -3.70
N ASP A 216 -8.28 9.17 -4.90
CA ASP A 216 -8.90 8.84 -6.18
C ASP A 216 -8.58 7.42 -6.68
N ILE A 217 -7.80 6.59 -5.98
CA ILE A 217 -7.42 5.25 -6.46
C ILE A 217 -8.25 4.13 -5.81
N ASP A 218 -8.79 3.24 -6.65
CA ASP A 218 -9.42 2.00 -6.22
C ASP A 218 -8.36 0.94 -5.93
N VAL A 219 -8.05 0.75 -4.66
CA VAL A 219 -7.02 -0.17 -4.18
C VAL A 219 -7.32 -1.65 -4.48
N ASP A 220 -8.59 -2.02 -4.60
CA ASP A 220 -9.02 -3.40 -4.92
C ASP A 220 -8.77 -3.73 -6.40
N SER A 221 -8.52 -2.70 -7.21
CA SER A 221 -8.13 -2.83 -8.62
C SER A 221 -6.61 -2.85 -8.84
N ALA A 222 -5.79 -2.63 -7.80
CA ALA A 222 -4.34 -2.62 -7.96
C ALA A 222 -3.82 -3.99 -8.44
N ARG A 223 -2.90 -3.98 -9.42
CA ARG A 223 -2.24 -5.16 -9.98
C ARG A 223 -0.75 -4.88 -10.13
N ALA A 224 0.09 -5.80 -9.66
CA ALA A 224 1.53 -5.71 -9.86
C ALA A 224 1.89 -6.07 -11.30
N LEU A 225 2.81 -5.30 -11.87
CA LEU A 225 3.37 -5.48 -13.19
C LEU A 225 4.74 -6.12 -13.05
N ASP A 226 4.93 -7.28 -13.68
CA ASP A 226 6.24 -7.90 -13.80
C ASP A 226 7.01 -7.24 -14.95
N LEU A 227 8.11 -6.57 -14.61
CA LEU A 227 8.96 -5.88 -15.59
C LEU A 227 9.99 -6.81 -16.23
N GLY A 228 10.09 -8.07 -15.79
CA GLY A 228 11.10 -9.01 -16.29
C GLY A 228 12.55 -8.59 -15.98
N LEU A 229 12.74 -7.63 -15.08
CA LEU A 229 14.05 -7.15 -14.64
C LEU A 229 14.63 -8.15 -13.63
N ASN A 230 15.19 -9.24 -14.15
CA ASN A 230 15.77 -10.32 -13.35
C ASN A 230 17.00 -9.84 -12.55
N GLY A 231 16.80 -9.36 -11.33
CA GLY A 231 17.86 -9.23 -10.33
C GLY A 231 18.75 -7.99 -10.41
N GLU A 232 18.48 -7.02 -11.29
CA GLU A 232 18.98 -5.65 -11.10
C GLU A 232 18.13 -4.96 -10.03
N ALA A 233 18.38 -5.42 -8.81
CA ALA A 233 17.62 -5.23 -7.58
C ALA A 233 17.72 -3.83 -7.01
N VAL A 234 17.63 -2.78 -7.84
CA VAL A 234 17.65 -1.44 -7.25
C VAL A 234 16.24 -0.93 -7.16
N LEU A 235 15.51 -0.60 -8.21
CA LEU A 235 14.29 0.17 -7.96
C LEU A 235 13.21 -0.14 -8.97
N ASN A 236 12.04 -0.44 -8.43
CA ASN A 236 10.73 0.07 -8.81
C ASN A 236 9.70 -1.06 -8.82
N HIS A 237 8.84 -1.09 -7.81
CA HIS A 237 7.60 -1.83 -7.94
C HIS A 237 6.69 -1.06 -8.90
N ALA A 238 6.15 -1.76 -9.88
CA ALA A 238 5.24 -1.20 -10.85
C ALA A 238 3.85 -1.75 -10.62
N TYR A 239 2.87 -0.84 -10.57
CA TYR A 239 1.47 -1.21 -10.37
C TYR A 239 0.61 -0.55 -11.43
N ILE A 240 -0.51 -1.19 -11.74
CA ILE A 240 -1.61 -0.60 -12.48
C ILE A 240 -2.89 -0.69 -11.64
N ALA A 241 -3.68 0.37 -11.61
CA ALA A 241 -4.94 0.41 -10.86
C ALA A 241 -5.95 1.30 -11.60
N LYS A 242 -7.23 1.11 -11.30
CA LYS A 242 -8.32 2.04 -11.65
C LYS A 242 -8.37 3.19 -10.65
N ALA A 243 -8.64 4.38 -11.14
CA ALA A 243 -9.10 5.50 -10.33
C ALA A 243 -10.63 5.46 -10.18
N ASN A 244 -11.17 6.21 -9.22
CA ASN A 244 -12.59 6.33 -8.91
C ASN A 244 -13.42 6.83 -10.10
N GLU A 245 -12.81 7.53 -11.05
CA GLU A 245 -13.45 8.02 -12.27
C GLU A 245 -13.38 7.01 -13.44
N GLY A 246 -12.79 5.83 -13.20
CA GLY A 246 -12.59 4.78 -14.20
C GLY A 246 -11.33 4.94 -15.05
N ASP A 247 -10.49 5.94 -14.75
CA ASP A 247 -9.19 6.10 -15.39
C ASP A 247 -8.26 4.94 -15.02
N VAL A 248 -7.38 4.57 -15.95
CA VAL A 248 -6.32 3.60 -15.73
C VAL A 248 -5.05 4.35 -15.35
N CYS A 249 -4.50 4.05 -14.18
CA CYS A 249 -3.29 4.66 -13.66
C CYS A 249 -2.17 3.63 -13.53
N VAL A 250 -0.97 4.03 -13.95
CA VAL A 250 0.27 3.29 -13.72
C VAL A 250 1.09 4.02 -12.68
N PHE A 251 1.63 3.25 -11.74
CA PHE A 251 2.47 3.71 -10.64
C PHE A 251 3.85 3.07 -10.74
N LEU A 252 4.86 3.89 -10.54
CA LEU A 252 6.22 3.46 -10.27
C LEU A 252 6.55 3.88 -8.84
N THR A 253 6.91 2.93 -7.99
CA THR A 253 7.22 3.21 -6.58
C THR A 253 8.62 2.74 -6.25
N HIS A 254 9.37 3.57 -5.56
CA HIS A 254 10.71 3.28 -5.08
C HIS A 254 10.68 2.96 -3.58
N ASP A 255 11.64 2.17 -3.13
CA ASP A 255 11.76 1.73 -1.74
C ASP A 255 11.95 2.87 -0.72
N ASP A 256 12.29 4.08 -1.18
CA ASP A 256 12.44 5.28 -0.35
C ASP A 256 11.12 6.07 -0.21
N GLY A 257 10.03 5.53 -0.76
CA GLY A 257 8.70 6.12 -0.73
C GLY A 257 8.43 7.18 -1.79
N ARG A 258 9.31 7.34 -2.79
CA ARG A 258 8.99 8.18 -3.97
C ARG A 258 8.08 7.42 -4.93
N ILE A 259 7.12 8.15 -5.49
CA ILE A 259 6.11 7.60 -6.39
C ILE A 259 6.00 8.49 -7.62
N ALA A 260 6.02 7.88 -8.80
CA ALA A 260 5.59 8.51 -10.04
C ALA A 260 4.24 7.89 -10.47
N ARG A 261 3.35 8.72 -11.00
CA ARG A 261 2.01 8.31 -11.48
C ARG A 261 1.73 8.86 -12.88
N SER A 262 1.11 8.04 -13.73
CA SER A 262 0.57 8.45 -15.04
C SER A 262 -0.81 7.81 -15.24
N CYS A 263 -1.82 8.62 -15.53
CA CYS A 263 -3.20 8.15 -15.70
C CYS A 263 -3.75 8.52 -17.09
N ALA A 264 -4.64 7.69 -17.61
CA ALA A 264 -5.34 7.91 -18.86
C ALA A 264 -6.75 7.35 -18.78
N THR A 265 -7.69 7.99 -19.47
CA THR A 265 -9.04 7.40 -19.65
C THR A 265 -8.93 6.08 -20.41
N PRO A 266 -9.89 5.14 -20.27
CA PRO A 266 -9.86 3.89 -21.03
C PRO A 266 -9.72 4.10 -22.55
N GLY A 267 -10.37 5.12 -23.10
CA GLY A 267 -10.25 5.47 -24.52
C GLY A 267 -8.87 6.02 -24.91
N GLN A 268 -8.21 6.78 -24.04
CA GLN A 268 -6.84 7.25 -24.28
C GLN A 268 -5.83 6.10 -24.18
N PHE A 269 -5.98 5.24 -23.17
CA PHE A 269 -5.15 4.07 -22.99
C PHE A 269 -5.24 3.13 -24.21
N ALA A 270 -6.45 2.86 -24.70
CA ALA A 270 -6.67 2.00 -25.88
C ALA A 270 -6.06 2.55 -27.19
N VAL A 271 -5.73 3.84 -27.25
CA VAL A 271 -5.14 4.47 -28.44
C VAL A 271 -3.62 4.64 -28.31
N ALA A 272 -3.15 5.12 -27.16
CA ALA A 272 -1.76 5.56 -26.98
C ALA A 272 -0.99 4.76 -25.93
N GLY A 273 -1.67 3.93 -25.13
CA GLY A 273 -1.08 3.29 -23.97
C GLY A 273 -0.80 4.29 -22.84
N LEU A 274 0.09 3.91 -21.94
CA LEU A 274 0.57 4.74 -20.83
C LEU A 274 2.09 4.65 -20.73
N SER A 275 2.76 5.78 -20.70
CA SER A 275 4.18 5.85 -20.37
C SER A 275 4.40 6.63 -19.09
N ILE A 276 5.39 6.18 -18.33
CA ILE A 276 5.89 6.86 -17.15
C ILE A 276 7.40 6.70 -17.11
N SER A 277 8.11 7.78 -16.85
CA SER A 277 9.56 7.77 -16.70
C SER A 277 9.94 8.65 -15.53
N TRP A 278 10.92 8.20 -14.77
CA TRP A 278 11.49 8.92 -13.65
C TRP A 278 13.02 8.78 -13.69
N THR A 279 13.69 9.93 -13.63
CA THR A 279 15.14 10.03 -13.43
C THR A 279 15.52 9.93 -11.96
N THR A 280 16.27 8.89 -11.59
CA THR A 280 16.92 8.78 -10.28
C THR A 280 18.41 9.08 -10.38
N THR A 281 18.96 9.76 -9.39
CA THR A 281 20.41 9.87 -9.17
C THR A 281 20.77 8.92 -8.05
N GLU A 282 21.00 7.66 -8.40
CA GLU A 282 21.48 6.69 -7.42
C GLU A 282 23.00 6.69 -7.35
N ASN A 283 23.52 6.63 -6.12
CA ASN A 283 24.93 6.36 -5.88
C ASN A 283 25.16 4.85 -6.10
N PHE A 284 25.20 4.42 -7.35
CA PHE A 284 25.57 3.04 -7.68
C PHE A 284 27.05 2.83 -7.34
N ARG A 285 27.28 2.30 -6.14
CA ARG A 285 28.55 1.83 -5.54
C ARG A 285 29.37 2.89 -4.81
N GLU A 286 29.76 2.56 -3.57
CA GLU A 286 30.74 3.30 -2.78
C GLU A 286 31.99 3.60 -3.62
N GLY A 287 32.24 4.90 -3.85
CA GLY A 287 33.44 5.39 -4.54
C GLY A 287 33.29 5.81 -6.00
N ARG A 288 32.08 5.72 -6.61
CA ARG A 288 31.80 6.35 -7.92
C ARG A 288 30.87 7.56 -7.76
N PRO A 289 31.03 8.60 -8.61
CA PRO A 289 30.05 9.69 -8.66
C PRO A 289 28.67 9.14 -9.06
N PRO A 290 27.56 9.71 -8.56
CA PRO A 290 26.22 9.29 -8.95
C PRO A 290 26.05 9.39 -10.47
N GLU A 291 25.65 8.29 -11.09
CA GLU A 291 25.25 8.27 -12.49
C GLU A 291 23.72 8.40 -12.53
N PRO A 292 23.17 9.46 -13.15
CA PRO A 292 21.74 9.56 -13.33
C PRO A 292 21.29 8.40 -14.22
N SER A 293 20.19 7.78 -13.84
CA SER A 293 19.49 6.79 -14.65
C SER A 293 18.04 7.22 -14.78
N ALA A 294 17.50 7.18 -15.99
CA ALA A 294 16.06 7.22 -16.18
C ALA A 294 15.54 5.79 -16.17
N VAL A 295 14.62 5.51 -15.26
CA VAL A 295 13.83 4.28 -15.27
C VAL A 295 12.40 4.66 -15.62
N GLY A 296 11.84 3.98 -16.58
CA GLY A 296 10.48 4.17 -17.02
C GLY A 296 9.84 2.86 -17.42
N ILE A 297 8.54 2.93 -17.62
CA ILE A 297 7.72 1.87 -18.17
C ILE A 297 6.85 2.50 -19.24
N SER A 298 6.76 1.82 -20.37
CA SER A 298 5.72 2.07 -21.36
C SER A 298 4.83 0.85 -21.42
N ILE A 299 3.54 1.04 -21.18
CA ILE A 299 2.48 0.06 -21.41
C ILE A 299 1.82 0.42 -22.74
N GLY A 300 1.98 -0.42 -23.75
CA GLY A 300 1.37 -0.21 -25.05
C GLY A 300 -0.17 -0.35 -25.02
N PRO A 301 -0.87 0.14 -26.06
CA PRO A 301 -2.32 -0.07 -26.19
C PRO A 301 -2.71 -1.54 -26.31
N ASP A 302 -1.77 -2.42 -26.67
CA ASP A 302 -1.93 -3.88 -26.71
C ASP A 302 -1.62 -4.54 -25.36
N GLY A 303 -1.24 -3.74 -24.36
CA GLY A 303 -0.87 -4.18 -23.03
C GLY A 303 0.55 -4.71 -22.92
N SER A 304 1.36 -4.59 -23.98
CA SER A 304 2.78 -4.89 -23.92
C SER A 304 3.45 -3.98 -22.89
N ILE A 305 4.27 -4.56 -22.02
CA ILE A 305 5.02 -3.81 -21.00
C ILE A 305 6.46 -3.74 -21.47
N VAL A 306 6.94 -2.54 -21.73
CA VAL A 306 8.31 -2.26 -22.13
C VAL A 306 8.98 -1.47 -21.01
N PRO A 307 9.83 -2.10 -20.19
CA PRO A 307 10.69 -1.36 -19.28
C PRO A 307 11.68 -0.53 -20.11
N VAL A 308 11.83 0.74 -19.75
CA VAL A 308 12.78 1.66 -20.36
C VAL A 308 13.81 2.01 -19.30
N VAL A 309 15.01 1.47 -19.43
CA VAL A 309 16.15 1.84 -18.58
C VAL A 309 17.13 2.59 -19.45
N THR A 310 17.32 3.88 -19.20
CA THR A 310 18.32 4.71 -19.86
C THR A 310 19.38 5.08 -18.83
N ARG A 311 20.62 4.62 -19.06
CA ARG A 311 21.77 4.99 -18.24
C ARG A 311 22.47 6.17 -18.89
N TYR A 312 22.71 7.21 -18.10
CA TYR A 312 23.46 8.37 -18.56
C TYR A 312 24.91 8.26 -18.08
N PHE A 313 25.85 8.31 -19.01
CA PHE A 313 27.27 8.33 -18.69
C PHE A 313 27.81 9.75 -18.77
N TYR A 314 28.52 10.19 -17.72
CA TYR A 314 29.28 11.43 -17.75
C TYR A 314 30.69 11.16 -18.31
N LEU A 315 30.87 11.44 -19.60
CA LEU A 315 32.20 11.46 -20.22
C LEU A 315 32.66 12.91 -20.35
N GLY A 316 33.63 13.32 -19.50
CA GLY A 316 34.37 14.58 -19.70
C GLY A 316 33.59 15.89 -19.54
N GLY A 317 32.49 15.90 -18.77
CA GLY A 317 31.66 17.10 -18.56
C GLY A 317 30.44 17.24 -19.48
N SER A 318 30.21 16.27 -20.38
CA SER A 318 28.99 16.15 -21.18
C SER A 318 28.22 14.88 -20.82
N VAL A 319 26.89 14.96 -20.83
CA VAL A 319 25.97 13.81 -20.66
C VAL A 319 25.74 13.15 -22.01
N THR A 320 26.03 11.85 -22.12
CA THR A 320 25.75 11.02 -23.29
C THR A 320 24.95 9.78 -22.88
N ASP A 321 24.11 9.26 -23.77
CA ASP A 321 23.44 7.96 -23.57
C ASP A 321 24.40 6.76 -23.80
N GLU A 322 23.89 5.53 -23.68
CA GLU A 322 24.69 4.31 -23.91
C GLU A 322 25.26 4.20 -25.33
N ASP A 323 24.62 4.86 -26.31
CA ASP A 323 25.06 4.91 -27.70
C ASP A 323 26.08 6.05 -27.96
N GLY A 324 26.43 6.82 -26.93
CA GLY A 324 27.36 7.93 -27.03
C GLY A 324 26.79 9.16 -27.74
N LEU A 325 25.46 9.25 -27.90
CA LEU A 325 24.82 10.41 -28.48
C LEU A 325 24.67 11.51 -27.43
N PRO A 326 24.94 12.78 -27.80
CA PRO A 326 24.78 13.90 -26.89
C PRO A 326 23.31 14.08 -26.54
N HIS A 327 22.99 14.06 -25.26
CA HIS A 327 21.64 14.37 -24.80
C HIS A 327 21.46 15.89 -24.81
N THR A 328 20.71 16.41 -25.79
CA THR A 328 20.34 17.83 -25.80
C THR A 328 19.17 18.05 -24.85
N THR A 329 19.48 18.44 -23.60
CA THR A 329 18.49 19.12 -22.76
C THR A 329 18.28 20.52 -23.33
N GLU A 330 17.31 20.71 -24.21
CA GLU A 330 16.77 22.04 -24.50
C GLU A 330 16.09 22.54 -23.22
N SER A 331 16.82 23.31 -22.42
CA SER A 331 16.20 24.18 -21.42
C SER A 331 15.32 25.19 -22.16
N PRO A 332 14.00 25.24 -21.93
CA PRO A 332 13.17 26.29 -22.52
C PRO A 332 13.67 27.64 -22.00
N THR A 333 14.26 28.43 -22.89
CA THR A 333 14.58 29.84 -22.63
C THR A 333 13.26 30.54 -22.31
N PRO A 334 13.11 31.20 -21.15
CA PRO A 334 11.90 31.98 -20.87
C PRO A 334 11.79 33.09 -21.93
N ALA A 335 10.63 33.15 -22.60
CA ALA A 335 10.31 34.26 -23.49
C ALA A 335 10.27 35.58 -22.69
N PRO A 336 10.69 36.70 -23.30
CA PRO A 336 10.77 37.99 -22.63
C PRO A 336 9.41 38.53 -22.18
#